data_AF-A0A838ZQ78-F1
#
_entry.id   AF-A0A838ZQ78-F1
#
_cell.length_a   1.000
_cell.length_b   1.000
_cell.length_c   1.000
_cell.angle_alpha   90.00
_cell.angle_beta   90.00
_cell.angle_gamma   90.00
#
_symmetry.space_group_name_H-M   'P 1'
#
loop_
_entity.id
_entity.type
_entity.pdbx_description
1 polymer ?
#
loop_
_entity_poly.entity_id
_entity_poly.type
_entity_poly.pdbx_seq_one_letter_code
_entity_poly.pdbx_strand_id
1 'polypeptide(L)'
;MKTITVSEFRKNIKKYADLARTEKVIVNRGEGKAFAIVPLEEVEDPGYNPEFVKKIEKSLQEAEEGKTVTIKTEKELREFLDSL
;
A
#
# COMPACT_ATOMS: atom_id res chain seq x y z
N MET A 1 -6.50 4.09 10.17
CA MET A 1 -7.32 4.55 9.01
C MET A 1 -8.49 5.35 9.56
N LYS A 2 -8.71 6.56 9.03
CA LYS A 2 -9.79 7.44 9.49
C LYS A 2 -10.78 7.75 8.39
N THR A 3 -12.07 7.47 8.64
CA THR A 3 -13.16 7.77 7.70
C THR A 3 -13.91 9.01 8.15
N ILE A 4 -14.04 10.00 7.28
CA ILE A 4 -14.71 11.28 7.55
C ILE A 4 -15.74 11.58 6.47
N THR A 5 -16.72 12.44 6.76
CA THR A 5 -17.68 12.88 5.73
C THR A 5 -17.09 14.01 4.88
N VAL A 6 -17.62 14.21 3.67
CA VAL A 6 -17.27 15.38 2.84
C VAL A 6 -17.51 16.70 3.56
N SER A 7 -18.58 16.79 4.36
CA SER A 7 -18.90 18.00 5.14
C SER A 7 -17.82 18.32 6.19
N GLU A 8 -17.33 17.29 6.88
CA GLU A 8 -16.24 17.43 7.87
C GLU A 8 -14.91 17.77 7.19
N PHE A 9 -14.61 17.09 6.09
CA PHE A 9 -13.41 17.36 5.30
C PHE A 9 -13.36 18.81 4.80
N ARG A 10 -14.47 19.33 4.25
CA ARG A 10 -14.54 20.71 3.74
C ARG A 10 -14.29 21.77 4.82
N LYS A 11 -14.75 21.53 6.05
CA LYS A 11 -14.56 22.47 7.17
C LYS A 11 -13.12 22.48 7.69
N ASN A 12 -12.45 21.34 7.62
CA ASN A 12 -11.16 21.10 8.28
C ASN A 12 -10.09 20.61 7.30
N ILE A 13 -10.08 21.13 6.06
CA ILE A 13 -9.24 20.63 4.96
C ILE A 13 -7.75 20.54 5.32
N LYS A 14 -7.21 21.60 5.95
CA LYS A 14 -5.79 21.68 6.34
C LYS A 14 -5.40 20.55 7.31
N LYS A 15 -6.21 20.36 8.36
CA LYS A 15 -6.01 19.32 9.37
C LYS A 15 -5.94 17.93 8.74
N TYR A 16 -6.80 17.64 7.78
CA TYR A 16 -6.84 16.32 7.14
C TYR A 16 -5.76 16.14 6.07
N ALA A 17 -5.32 17.21 5.41
CA ALA A 17 -4.14 17.17 4.54
C ALA A 17 -2.86 16.87 5.34
N ASP A 18 -2.69 17.50 6.50
CA ASP A 18 -1.56 17.22 7.40
C ASP A 18 -1.65 15.78 7.96
N LEU A 19 -2.85 15.33 8.35
CA LEU A 19 -3.08 13.98 8.86
C LEU A 19 -2.78 12.91 7.79
N ALA A 20 -3.12 13.17 6.53
CA ALA A 20 -2.89 12.25 5.41
C ALA A 20 -1.42 11.88 5.19
N ARG A 21 -0.47 12.70 5.67
CA ARG A 21 0.97 12.40 5.63
C ARG A 21 1.42 11.35 6.65
N THR A 22 0.60 11.07 7.64
CA THR A 22 0.93 10.15 8.75
C THR A 22 -0.04 8.99 8.85
N GLU A 23 -1.28 9.16 8.38
CA GLU A 23 -2.31 8.14 8.44
C GLU A 23 -3.24 8.22 7.23
N LYS A 24 -3.68 7.05 6.73
CA LYS A 24 -4.66 6.95 5.66
C LYS A 24 -6.01 7.58 6.04
N VAL A 25 -6.40 8.63 5.32
CA VAL A 25 -7.69 9.31 5.46
C VAL A 25 -8.61 8.98 4.28
N ILE A 26 -9.83 8.54 4.59
CA ILE A 26 -10.89 8.26 3.62
C ILE A 26 -12.02 9.26 3.83
N VAL A 27 -12.44 9.93 2.76
CA VAL A 27 -13.57 10.85 2.76
C VAL A 27 -14.76 10.19 2.08
N ASN A 28 -15.84 10.03 2.82
CA ASN A 28 -17.09 9.44 2.36
C ASN A 28 -18.07 10.54 1.92
N ARG A 29 -18.55 10.45 0.68
CA ARG A 29 -19.49 11.39 0.05
C ARG A 29 -20.96 10.98 0.21
N GLY A 30 -21.23 9.83 0.82
CA GLY A 30 -22.55 9.18 0.76
C GLY A 30 -22.73 8.46 -0.58
N GLU A 31 -23.79 7.65 -0.68
CA GLU A 31 -24.11 6.85 -1.89
C GLU A 31 -23.01 5.84 -2.29
N GLY A 32 -22.24 5.33 -1.32
CA GLY A 32 -21.17 4.36 -1.59
C GLY A 32 -19.93 4.94 -2.27
N LYS A 33 -19.87 6.27 -2.48
CA LYS A 33 -18.71 6.95 -3.08
C LYS A 33 -17.79 7.45 -1.97
N ALA A 34 -16.57 6.92 -1.92
CA ALA A 34 -15.52 7.39 -1.02
C ALA A 34 -14.24 7.66 -1.82
N PHE A 35 -13.43 8.62 -1.36
CA PHE A 35 -12.12 8.93 -1.94
C PHE A 35 -11.06 8.99 -0.83
N ALA A 36 -9.81 8.68 -1.18
CA ALA A 36 -8.69 8.80 -0.26
C ALA A 36 -8.00 10.17 -0.42
N ILE A 37 -7.45 10.69 0.67
CA ILE A 37 -6.49 11.79 0.63
C ILE A 37 -5.11 11.16 0.67
N VAL A 38 -4.30 11.44 -0.35
CA VAL A 38 -2.94 10.90 -0.49
C VAL A 38 -2.01 12.09 -0.78
N PRO A 39 -0.91 12.25 -0.03
CA PRO A 39 0.12 13.24 -0.36
C PRO A 39 0.67 13.00 -1.77
N LEU A 40 0.94 14.06 -2.53
CA LEU A 40 1.47 13.91 -3.90
C LEU A 40 2.84 13.23 -3.90
N GLU A 41 3.62 13.41 -2.86
CA GLU A 41 4.91 12.75 -2.66
C GLU A 41 4.79 11.21 -2.60
N GLU A 42 3.63 10.68 -2.17
CA GLU A 42 3.33 9.23 -2.22
C GLU A 42 2.75 8.79 -3.57
N VAL A 43 2.11 9.70 -4.31
CA VAL A 43 1.63 9.44 -5.67
C VAL A 43 2.79 9.43 -6.67
N GLU A 44 3.85 10.18 -6.36
CA GLU A 44 5.11 10.18 -7.09
C GLU A 44 6.02 9.00 -6.77
N ASP A 45 5.63 8.05 -5.90
CA ASP A 45 6.29 6.74 -5.89
C ASP A 45 6.08 6.17 -7.30
N PRO A 46 7.11 6.15 -8.16
CA PRO A 46 6.97 5.62 -9.49
C PRO A 46 6.77 4.14 -9.24
N GLY A 47 5.52 3.67 -9.20
CA GLY A 47 5.16 2.28 -8.99
C GLY A 47 5.80 1.32 -10.02
N TYR A 48 6.56 1.90 -10.96
CA TYR A 48 7.37 1.27 -11.99
C TYR A 48 8.78 1.90 -12.08
N ASN A 49 9.42 2.27 -10.96
CA ASN A 49 10.86 2.53 -10.97
C ASN A 49 11.53 1.36 -11.72
N PRO A 50 12.42 1.60 -12.70
CA PRO A 50 13.13 0.54 -13.41
C PRO A 50 13.72 -0.54 -12.50
N GLU A 51 14.18 -0.20 -11.29
CA GLU A 51 14.66 -1.18 -10.31
C GLU A 51 13.55 -2.09 -9.78
N PHE A 52 12.36 -1.54 -9.53
CA PHE A 52 11.19 -2.31 -9.07
C PHE A 52 10.71 -3.28 -10.16
N VAL A 53 10.64 -2.82 -11.41
CA VAL A 53 10.29 -3.66 -12.57
C VAL A 53 11.32 -4.79 -12.73
N LYS A 54 12.61 -4.47 -12.67
CA LYS A 54 13.70 -5.46 -12.75
C LYS A 54 13.63 -6.50 -11.63
N LYS A 55 13.22 -6.10 -10.43
CA LYS A 55 13.01 -7.03 -9.31
C LYS A 55 11.87 -8.01 -9.58
N ILE A 56 10.75 -7.52 -10.14
CA ILE A 56 9.62 -8.38 -10.53
C ILE A 56 10.04 -9.37 -11.62
N GLU A 57 10.71 -8.91 -12.68
CA GLU A 57 11.21 -9.77 -13.76
C GLU A 57 12.14 -10.86 -13.24
N LYS A 58 13.07 -10.50 -12.34
CA LYS A 58 13.96 -11.46 -11.67
C LYS A 58 13.19 -12.51 -10.87
N SER A 59 12.18 -12.09 -10.11
CA SER A 59 11.34 -13.03 -9.33
C SER A 59 10.51 -13.96 -10.22
N LEU A 60 10.04 -13.48 -11.38
CA LEU A 60 9.35 -14.33 -12.37
C LEU A 60 10.30 -15.37 -12.95
N GLN A 61 11.53 -14.98 -13.32
CA GLN A 61 12.54 -15.91 -13.79
C GLN A 61 12.92 -16.95 -12.72
N GLU A 62 13.09 -16.53 -11.47
CA GLU A 62 13.35 -17.43 -10.34
C GLU A 62 12.21 -18.43 -10.14
N ALA A 63 10.95 -18.03 -10.40
CA ALA A 63 9.81 -18.92 -10.36
C ALA A 63 9.81 -19.94 -11.50
N GLU A 64 10.11 -19.53 -12.73
CA GLU A 64 10.25 -20.45 -13.87
C GLU A 64 11.41 -21.45 -13.68
N GLU A 65 12.50 -20.99 -13.08
CA GLU A 65 13.67 -21.82 -12.75
C GLU A 65 13.47 -22.70 -11.49
N GLY A 66 12.31 -22.60 -10.83
CA GLY A 66 11.99 -23.38 -9.63
C GLY A 66 12.75 -22.94 -8.36
N LYS A 67 13.37 -21.77 -8.36
CA LYS A 67 14.06 -21.14 -7.21
C LYS A 67 13.07 -20.48 -6.25
N THR A 68 11.98 -21.18 -5.96
CA THR A 68 10.90 -20.70 -5.09
C THR A 68 10.77 -21.58 -3.86
N VAL A 69 10.51 -20.97 -2.71
CA VAL A 69 10.17 -21.68 -1.48
C VAL A 69 8.65 -21.80 -1.40
N THR A 70 8.14 -23.02 -1.34
CA THR A 70 6.70 -23.26 -1.14
C THR A 70 6.45 -23.46 0.35
N ILE A 71 5.63 -22.59 0.93
CA ILE A 71 5.25 -22.63 2.34
C ILE A 71 3.77 -23.00 2.40
N LYS A 72 3.43 -24.09 3.08
CA LYS A 72 2.06 -24.63 3.17
C LYS A 72 1.46 -24.47 4.55
N THR A 73 2.28 -24.25 5.58
CA THR A 73 1.83 -24.14 6.96
C THR A 73 2.36 -22.89 7.65
N GLU A 74 1.66 -22.45 8.69
CA GLU A 74 2.09 -21.33 9.52
C GLU A 74 3.44 -21.61 10.22
N LYS A 75 3.72 -22.86 10.57
CA LYS A 75 4.99 -23.26 11.19
C LYS A 75 6.16 -23.10 10.23
N GLU A 76 6.01 -23.59 9.00
CA GLU A 76 7.00 -23.42 7.93
C GLU A 76 7.24 -21.95 7.60
N LEU A 77 6.19 -21.12 7.66
CA LEU A 77 6.33 -19.67 7.46
C LEU A 77 7.21 -19.04 8.54
N ARG A 78 6.93 -19.35 9.81
CA ARG A 78 7.70 -18.81 10.93
C ARG A 78 9.16 -19.23 10.86
N GLU A 79 9.42 -20.52 10.59
CA GLU A 79 10.79 -21.04 10.44
C GLU A 79 11.54 -20.38 9.27
N PHE A 80 10.86 -20.14 8.14
CA PHE A 80 11.45 -19.43 7.02
C PHE A 80 11.81 -17.98 7.38
N LEU A 81 10.88 -17.25 8.03
CA LEU A 81 11.10 -15.86 8.43
C LEU A 81 12.21 -15.72 9.48
N ASP A 82 12.36 -16.68 10.39
CA ASP A 82 13.45 -16.71 11.38
C ASP A 82 14.83 -17.01 10.74
N SER A 83 14.85 -17.54 9.51
CA SER A 83 16.08 -17.89 8.77
C SER A 83 16.58 -16.81 7.80
N LEU A 84 15.81 -15.73 7.60
CA LEU A 84 16.13 -14.59 6.74
C LEU A 84 16.97 -13.53 7.47
#